data_AF-A0A434QS77-F1
#
_entry.id   AF-A0A434QS77-F1
#
_cell.length_a   1.000
_cell.length_b   1.000
_cell.length_c   1.000
_cell.angle_alpha   90.00
_cell.angle_beta   90.00
_cell.angle_gamma   90.00
#
_symmetry.space_group_name_H-M   'P 1'
#
loop_
_entity.id
_entity.type
_entity.pdbx_description
1 polymer ?
#
loop_
_entity_poly.entity_id
_entity_poly.type
_entity_poly.pdbx_seq_one_letter_code
_entity_poly.pdbx_strand_id
1 'polypeptide(L)' 'TKEGKLVSVAGGGDTVAALNHAGVADDFTYVSTAGGAFLEWMEGKPLPGVEVLKR' A
#
# COMPACT_ATOMS: atom_id res chain seq x y z
N THR A 1 10.30 -7.86 -5.59
CA THR A 1 10.07 -6.96 -6.74
C THR A 1 10.61 -7.66 -7.99
N LYS A 2 11.57 -7.18 -8.78
CA LYS A 2 11.90 -7.85 -10.07
C LYS A 2 12.55 -9.24 -9.97
N GLU A 3 13.42 -9.48 -8.99
CA GLU A 3 14.02 -10.81 -8.78
C GLU A 3 13.18 -11.73 -7.89
N GLY A 4 11.98 -11.31 -7.47
CA GLY A 4 11.11 -12.11 -6.59
C GLY A 4 11.57 -12.26 -5.12
N LYS A 5 12.75 -11.74 -4.75
CA LYS A 5 13.35 -11.91 -3.41
C LYS A 5 12.83 -10.96 -2.31
N LEU A 6 12.09 -9.92 -2.70
CA LEU A 6 11.65 -8.86 -1.81
C LEU A 6 10.13 -8.70 -1.88
N VAL A 7 9.51 -8.56 -0.71
CA VAL A 7 8.17 -8.00 -0.58
C VAL A 7 8.29 -6.49 -0.72
N SER A 8 7.79 -5.95 -1.82
CA SER A 8 7.77 -4.50 -2.08
C SER A 8 6.35 -3.97 -1.98
N VAL A 9 6.19 -2.98 -1.11
CA VAL A 9 4.92 -2.32 -0.87
C VAL A 9 5.05 -0.86 -1.29
N ALA A 10 4.09 -0.38 -2.08
CA ALA A 10 3.93 1.03 -2.37
C ALA A 10 2.49 1.46 -2.08
N GLY A 11 2.26 2.74 -1.82
CA GLY A 11 0.89 3.21 -1.67
C GLY A 11 0.71 4.71 -1.51
N GLY A 12 -0.55 5.13 -1.61
CA GLY A 12 -0.98 6.52 -1.66
C GLY A 12 -1.25 7.03 -3.08
N GLY A 13 -2.20 7.95 -3.22
CA GLY A 13 -2.69 8.41 -4.53
C GLY A 13 -1.59 8.89 -5.48
N ASP A 14 -0.70 9.76 -5.00
CA ASP A 14 0.40 10.30 -5.82
C ASP A 14 1.42 9.23 -6.19
N THR A 15 1.79 8.37 -5.24
CA THR A 15 2.70 7.24 -5.48
C THR A 15 2.13 6.29 -6.52
N VAL A 16 0.84 5.94 -6.41
CA VAL A 16 0.16 5.06 -7.37
C VAL A 16 0.10 5.70 -8.75
N ALA A 17 -0.20 7.00 -8.84
CA ALA A 17 -0.20 7.74 -10.10
C ALA A 17 1.18 7.73 -10.76
N ALA A 18 2.25 7.96 -9.99
CA ALA A 18 3.62 7.92 -10.48
C ALA A 18 4.04 6.52 -10.96
N LEU A 19 3.70 5.46 -10.22
CA LEU A 19 4.01 4.08 -10.60
C LEU A 19 3.28 3.66 -11.88
N ASN A 20 2.02 4.05 -12.03
CA ASN A 20 1.24 3.82 -13.24
C ASN A 20 1.81 4.59 -14.43
N HIS A 21 2.18 5.86 -14.23
CA HIS A 21 2.82 6.67 -15.27
C HIS A 21 4.16 6.08 -15.72
N ALA A 22 4.93 5.51 -14.80
CA ALA A 22 6.19 4.84 -15.08
C ALA A 22 6.03 3.40 -15.62
N GLY A 23 4.82 2.84 -15.63
CA GLY A 23 4.56 1.48 -16.12
C GLY A 23 5.18 0.37 -15.26
N VAL A 24 5.41 0.62 -13.97
CA VAL A 24 6.09 -0.33 -13.05
C VAL A 24 5.21 -0.77 -11.89
N ALA A 25 3.93 -0.41 -11.87
CA ALA A 25 3.02 -0.78 -10.79
C ALA A 25 2.95 -2.30 -10.57
N ASP A 26 2.96 -3.08 -11.66
CA ASP A 26 2.90 -4.55 -11.63
C ASP A 26 4.22 -5.22 -11.18
N ASP A 27 5.32 -4.46 -11.08
CA ASP A 27 6.59 -4.98 -10.56
C ASP A 27 6.56 -5.10 -9.02
N PHE A 28 5.60 -4.45 -8.35
CA PHE A 28 5.47 -4.42 -6.89
C PHE A 28 4.66 -5.62 -6.36
N THR A 29 4.89 -5.97 -5.09
CA THR A 29 4.19 -7.11 -4.45
C THR A 29 2.81 -6.69 -3.98
N TYR A 30 2.68 -5.45 -3.51
CA TYR A 30 1.41 -4.87 -3.10
C TYR A 30 1.40 -3.38 -3.35
N VAL A 31 0.32 -2.88 -3.95
CA VAL A 31 0.10 -1.46 -4.21
C VAL A 31 -1.18 -1.05 -3.49
N SER A 32 -1.04 -0.26 -2.43
CA SER A 32 -2.15 0.28 -1.62
C SER A 32 -2.66 1.60 -2.20
N THR A 33 -3.97 1.75 -2.32
CA THR A 33 -4.58 3.06 -2.61
C THR A 33 -4.57 3.98 -1.38
N ALA A 34 -4.50 3.40 -0.19
CA ALA A 34 -4.38 4.13 1.06
C ALA A 34 -2.92 4.51 1.32
N GLY A 35 -2.63 5.80 1.37
CA GLY A 35 -1.34 6.33 1.79
C GLY A 35 -1.25 6.44 3.31
N GLY A 36 -1.80 7.53 3.86
CA GLY A 36 -1.73 7.83 5.30
C GLY A 36 -2.35 6.75 6.20
N ALA A 37 -3.56 6.28 5.89
CA ALA A 37 -4.23 5.24 6.68
C ALA A 37 -3.43 3.92 6.74
N PHE A 38 -2.71 3.57 5.66
CA PHE A 38 -1.85 2.39 5.65
C PHE A 38 -0.64 2.56 6.57
N LEU A 39 -0.01 3.75 6.56
CA LEU A 39 1.11 4.06 7.46
C LEU A 39 0.67 4.06 8.93
N GLU A 40 -0.46 4.70 9.26
CA GLU A 40 -1.01 4.72 10.61
C GLU A 40 -1.29 3.31 11.14
N TRP A 41 -1.79 2.43 10.27
CA TRP A 41 -1.99 1.03 10.63
C TRP A 41 -0.68 0.28 10.86
N MET A 42 0.36 0.52 10.05
CA MET A 42 1.69 -0.05 10.27
C MET A 42 2.36 0.47 11.55
N GLU A 43 2.00 1.67 12.01
CA GLU A 43 2.38 2.19 13.34
C GLU A 43 1.68 1.47 14.51
N GLY A 44 0.77 0.52 14.22
CA GLY A 44 0.02 -0.24 15.20
C GLY A 44 -1.26 0.45 15.68
N LYS A 45 -1.67 1.55 15.04
CA LYS A 45 -2.92 2.23 15.38
C LYS A 45 -4.10 1.42 14.84
N PRO A 46 -5.19 1.27 15.61
CA PRO A 46 -6.41 0.70 15.10
C PRO A 46 -6.98 1.60 14.01
N LEU A 47 -7.46 1.02 12.90
CA LEU A 47 -8.19 1.74 11.87
C LEU A 47 -9.69 1.68 12.18
N PRO A 48 -10.34 2.80 12.56
CA PRO A 48 -11.74 2.77 13.02
C PRO A 48 -12.70 2.13 12.00
N GLY A 49 -12.49 2.37 10.70
CA GLY A 49 -13.30 1.77 9.63
C GLY A 49 -13.11 0.26 9.45
N VAL A 50 -12.00 -0.31 9.93
CA VAL A 50 -11.78 -1.76 9.94
C VAL A 50 -12.27 -2.37 11.27
N GLU A 51 -12.03 -1.69 12.39
CA GLU A 51 -12.47 -2.15 13.72
C GLU A 51 -13.99 -2.35 13.79
N VAL A 52 -14.77 -1.46 13.19
CA VAL A 52 -16.25 -1.57 13.18
C VAL A 52 -16.76 -2.83 12.45
N LEU A 53 -15.91 -3.48 11.65
CA LEU A 53 -16.25 -4.71 10.93
C LEU A 53 -15.85 -5.97 11.71
N LYS A 54 -15.13 -5.85 12.82
CA LYS A 54 -14.77 -7.00 13.67
C LYS A 54 -15.99 -7.50 14.43
N ARG A 55 -16.14 -8.82 14.50
CA ARG A 55 -17.24 -9.52 15.20
C ARG A 55 -17.02 -9.55 16.70
#